data_AF-A0A7Y0QN23-F1
#
_entry.id   AF-A0A7Y0QN23-F1
#
_cell.length_a   1.000
_cell.length_b   1.000
_cell.length_c   1.000
_cell.angle_alpha   90.00
_cell.angle_beta   90.00
_cell.angle_gamma   90.00
#
_symmetry.space_group_name_H-M   'P 1'
#
loop_
_entity.id
_entity.type
_entity.pdbx_description
1 polymer ?
#
loop_
_entity_poly.entity_id
_entity_poly.type
_entity_poly.pdbx_seq_one_letter_code
_entity_poly.pdbx_strand_id
1 'polypeptide(L)'
;MAHLSPELLAVLRCPVTGSSLVQEGEELVSSAKDASGRQLRYRIDEGIPVLLPPALQEAGQAGAQPAKEQPATDNSPNTPATDA
;
A
#
# COMPACT_ATOMS: atom_id res chain seq x y z
N MET A 1 5.31 7.43 -16.82
CA MET A 1 4.22 8.07 -16.07
C MET A 1 3.11 7.05 -15.92
N ALA A 2 2.88 6.51 -14.72
CA ALA A 2 1.81 5.54 -14.48
C ALA A 2 0.46 6.27 -14.47
N HIS A 3 -0.26 6.25 -15.59
CA HIS A 3 -1.61 6.81 -15.66
C HIS A 3 -2.64 5.75 -15.28
N LEU A 4 -3.45 6.02 -14.27
CA LEU A 4 -4.59 5.18 -13.93
C LEU A 4 -5.68 5.37 -14.98
N SER A 5 -6.42 4.30 -15.28
CA SER A 5 -7.52 4.39 -16.24
C SER A 5 -8.63 5.29 -15.70
N PRO A 6 -9.36 6.01 -16.57
CA PRO A 6 -10.48 6.86 -16.15
C PRO A 6 -11.56 6.10 -15.37
N GLU A 7 -11.81 4.85 -15.74
CA GLU A 7 -12.79 4.00 -15.05
C GLU A 7 -12.35 3.64 -13.63
N LEU A 8 -11.05 3.40 -13.42
CA LEU A 8 -10.51 3.18 -12.08
C LEU A 8 -10.59 4.47 -11.25
N LEU A 9 -10.20 5.62 -11.80
CA LEU A 9 -10.31 6.91 -11.10
C LEU A 9 -11.77 7.22 -10.73
N ALA A 10 -12.74 6.82 -11.55
CA ALA A 10 -14.15 7.02 -11.29
C ALA A 10 -14.65 6.26 -10.04
N VAL A 11 -14.02 5.15 -9.65
CA VAL A 11 -14.39 4.37 -8.47
C VAL A 11 -13.56 4.68 -7.23
N LEU A 12 -12.33 5.17 -7.39
CA LEU A 12 -11.47 5.50 -6.26
C LEU A 12 -12.06 6.64 -5.41
N ARG A 13 -12.09 6.44 -4.10
CA ARG A 13 -12.58 7.42 -3.12
C ARG A 13 -11.53 7.69 -2.06
N CYS A 14 -11.54 8.92 -1.57
CA CYS A 14 -10.73 9.35 -0.44
C CYS A 14 -11.16 8.56 0.82
N PRO A 15 -10.25 7.85 1.51
CA PRO A 15 -10.59 7.09 2.71
C PRO A 15 -11.03 7.95 3.90
N VAL A 16 -10.77 9.26 3.88
CA VAL A 16 -11.14 10.19 4.97
C VAL A 16 -12.46 10.91 4.70
N THR A 17 -12.63 11.44 3.48
CA THR A 17 -13.77 12.30 3.13
C THR A 17 -14.83 11.60 2.28
N GLY A 18 -14.53 10.43 1.73
CA GLY A 18 -15.39 9.74 0.76
C GLY A 18 -15.52 10.45 -0.59
N SER A 19 -14.79 11.54 -0.84
CA SER A 19 -14.84 12.29 -2.10
C SER A 19 -14.06 11.58 -3.21
N SER A 20 -14.29 11.96 -4.47
CA SER A 20 -13.48 11.49 -5.60
C SER A 20 -12.00 11.89 -5.46
N LEU A 21 -11.15 11.19 -6.19
CA LEU A 21 -9.72 11.47 -6.31
C LEU A 21 -9.39 11.90 -7.75
N VAL A 22 -8.46 12.83 -7.88
CA VAL A 22 -7.93 13.31 -9.17
C VAL A 22 -6.44 12.97 -9.21
N GLN A 23 -5.98 12.42 -10.34
CA GLN A 23 -4.55 12.15 -10.52
C GLN A 23 -3.80 13.42 -10.94
N GLU A 24 -2.80 13.79 -10.15
CA GLU A 24 -1.84 14.85 -10.43
C GLU A 24 -0.44 14.22 -10.48
N GLY A 25 0.03 13.87 -11.67
CA GLY A 25 1.32 13.16 -11.82
C GLY A 25 1.30 11.78 -11.14
N GLU A 26 2.14 11.60 -10.13
CA GLU A 26 2.25 10.37 -9.32
C GLU A 26 1.50 10.45 -7.99
N GLU A 27 0.59 11.43 -7.85
CA GLU A 27 -0.26 11.56 -6.68
C GLU A 27 -1.74 11.52 -7.05
N LEU A 28 -2.56 11.06 -6.12
CA LEU A 28 -3.99 11.25 -6.09
C LEU A 28 -4.35 12.32 -5.08
N VAL A 29 -5.07 13.34 -5.53
CA VAL A 29 -5.52 14.47 -4.72
C VAL A 29 -7.01 14.36 -4.50
N SER A 30 -7.47 14.50 -3.25
CA SER A 30 -8.91 14.51 -2.97
C SER A 30 -9.58 15.70 -3.64
N SER A 31 -10.82 15.54 -4.12
CA SER A 31 -11.59 16.68 -4.65
C SER A 31 -12.16 17.57 -3.55
N ALA A 32 -12.37 17.03 -2.34
CA ALA A 32 -12.81 17.76 -1.17
C ALA A 32 -11.71 17.86 -0.10
N LYS A 33 -11.71 18.97 0.63
CA LYS A 33 -10.87 19.18 1.80
C LYS A 33 -11.41 18.37 2.99
N ASP A 34 -10.53 18.01 3.91
CA ASP A 34 -10.91 17.41 5.19
C ASP A 34 -11.56 18.43 6.15
N ALA A 35 -11.96 17.96 7.33
CA ALA A 35 -12.55 18.81 8.37
C ALA A 35 -11.61 19.93 8.87
N SER A 36 -10.30 19.81 8.63
CA SER A 36 -9.30 20.83 8.95
C SER A 36 -9.02 21.78 7.78
N GLY A 37 -9.74 21.64 6.66
CA GLY A 37 -9.54 22.45 5.47
C GLY A 37 -8.32 22.07 4.64
N ARG A 38 -7.70 20.91 4.89
CA ARG A 38 -6.51 20.43 4.17
C ARG A 38 -6.91 19.59 2.96
N GLN A 39 -6.13 19.72 1.90
CA GLN A 39 -6.22 18.84 0.74
C GLN A 39 -5.42 17.57 1.01
N LEU A 40 -6.06 16.40 0.87
CA LEU A 40 -5.40 15.11 1.11
C LEU A 40 -4.73 14.63 -0.18
N ARG A 41 -3.52 14.09 -0.04
CA ARG A 41 -2.69 13.57 -1.13
C ARG A 41 -2.24 12.15 -0.83
N TYR A 42 -2.20 11.32 -1.86
CA TYR A 42 -1.84 9.92 -1.78
C TYR A 42 -0.88 9.58 -2.91
N ARG A 43 0.27 8.97 -2.60
CA ARG A 43 1.24 8.56 -3.62
C ARG A 43 0.73 7.38 -4.45
N ILE A 44 1.19 7.32 -5.70
CA ILE A 44 1.12 6.17 -6.58
C ILE A 44 2.52 5.57 -6.60
N ASP A 45 2.66 4.32 -6.14
CA ASP A 45 3.93 3.61 -6.05
C ASP A 45 3.91 2.41 -6.98
N GLU A 46 4.78 2.38 -7.98
CA GLU A 46 4.79 1.32 -9.01
C GLU A 46 3.40 1.09 -9.66
N GLY A 47 2.64 2.17 -9.86
CA GLY A 47 1.28 2.13 -10.40
C GLY A 47 0.19 1.72 -9.39
N ILE A 48 0.53 1.49 -8.12
CA ILE A 48 -0.39 1.14 -7.04
C ILE A 48 -0.71 2.37 -6.18
N PRO A 49 -1.98 2.82 -6.11
CA PRO A 49 -2.39 3.90 -5.22
C PRO A 49 -2.31 3.51 -3.74
N VAL A 50 -1.56 4.26 -2.94
CA VAL A 50 -1.44 4.03 -1.49
C VAL A 50 -2.46 4.88 -0.72
N LEU A 51 -3.67 4.33 -0.54
CA LEU A 51 -4.79 5.01 0.12
C LEU A 51 -4.84 4.74 1.64
N LEU A 52 -3.76 5.08 2.34
CA LEU A 52 -3.70 4.98 3.81
C LEU A 52 -4.24 6.25 4.48
N PRO A 53 -4.98 6.14 5.60
CA PRO A 53 -5.30 7.29 6.44
C PRO A 53 -4.04 8.06 6.84
N PRO A 54 -4.08 9.40 6.96
CA PRO A 54 -2.91 10.23 7.24
C PRO A 54 -2.10 9.77 8.46
N ALA A 55 -2.77 9.31 9.52
CA ALA A 55 -2.12 8.79 10.73
C ALA A 55 -1.24 7.53 10.50
N LEU A 56 -1.41 6.84 9.37
CA LEU A 56 -0.73 5.58 9.03
C LEU A 56 0.20 5.73 7.81
N GLN A 57 0.30 6.91 7.20
CA GLN A 57 1.11 7.11 6.00
C GLN A 57 2.62 6.96 6.26
N GLU A 58 3.11 7.38 7.43
CA GLU A 58 4.52 7.20 7.81
C GLU A 58 4.89 5.72 7.96
N ALA A 59 3.99 4.91 8.53
CA ALA A 59 4.17 3.46 8.64
C ALA A 59 4.15 2.76 7.27
N GLY A 60 3.35 3.26 6.33
CA GLY A 60 3.30 2.74 4.96
C GLY A 60 4.63 2.90 4.19
N GLN A 61 5.47 3.86 4.57
CA GLN A 61 6.79 4.06 3.95
C GLN A 61 7.84 3.05 4.46
N ALA A 62 7.66 2.49 5.65
CA ALA A 62 8.60 1.55 6.26
C ALA A 62 8.45 0.10 5.75
N GLY A 63 7.36 -0.21 5.04
CA GLY A 63 7.00 -1.55 4.57
C GLY A 63 7.57 -1.97 3.22
N ALA A 64 8.22 -1.08 2.45
CA ALA A 64 8.83 -1.41 1.16
C ALA A 64 10.16 -2.18 1.28
N GLN A 65 10.37 -2.91 2.39
CA GLN A 65 11.45 -3.87 2.51
C GLN A 65 11.00 -5.13 1.77
N PRO A 66 11.79 -5.66 0.81
CA PRO A 66 11.45 -6.94 0.18
C PRO A 66 11.26 -7.97 1.29
N ALA A 67 10.15 -8.70 1.24
CA ALA A 67 9.91 -9.85 2.10
C ALA A 67 11.15 -10.75 1.97
N LYS A 68 11.99 -10.74 3.00
CA LYS A 68 13.17 -11.59 3.07
C LYS A 68 12.60 -13.01 3.15
N GLU A 69 12.67 -13.76 2.05
CA GLU A 69 12.33 -15.18 2.01
C GLU A 69 13.01 -15.83 3.22
N GLN A 70 12.22 -16.21 4.22
CA GLN A 70 12.74 -16.97 5.35
C GLN A 70 13.15 -18.33 4.77
N PRO A 71 14.45 -18.69 4.77
CA PRO A 71 14.83 -20.03 4.34
C PRO A 71 14.13 -21.00 5.29
N ALA A 72 13.34 -21.90 4.72
CA ALA A 72 12.75 -23.00 5.45
C ALA A 72 13.89 -23.80 6.10
N THR A 73 14.11 -23.59 7.39
CA THR A 73 14.96 -24.49 8.17
C THR A 73 14.23 -25.83 8.21
N ASP A 74 14.73 -26.77 7.41
CA ASP A 74 14.48 -28.20 7.50
C ASP A 74 14.87 -28.67 8.91
N ASN A 75 13.95 -28.55 9.86
CA ASN A 75 14.07 -29.19 11.16
C ASN A 75 13.52 -30.61 11.04
N SER A 76 14.25 -31.46 10.34
CA SER A 76 14.04 -32.91 10.35
C SER A 76 14.82 -33.52 11.52
N PRO A 77 14.20 -33.96 12.62
CA PRO A 77 14.87 -34.82 13.59
C PRO A 77 14.84 -36.25 13.06
N ASN A 78 15.76 -36.62 12.17
CA ASN A 78 15.90 -38.03 11.79
C ASN A 78 16.94 -38.69 12.70
N THR A 79 16.47 -39.29 13.79
CA THR A 79 17.27 -40.24 14.58
C THR A 79 17.15 -41.61 13.92
N PRO A 80 18.22 -42.21 13.37
CA PRO A 80 18.15 -43.61 12.99
C PRO A 80 18.15 -44.46 14.26
N ALA A 81 16.97 -44.96 14.61
CA ALA A 81 16.86 -46.14 15.45
C ALA A 81 17.18 -47.38 14.62
N THR A 82 18.00 -48.27 15.19
CA THR A 82 18.06 -49.74 14.97
C THR A 82 19.31 -50.30 14.27
N ASP A 83 19.82 -51.40 14.87
CA ASP A 83 20.75 -52.46 14.40
C ASP A 83 22.24 -52.24 14.76
N ALA A 84 22.95 -53.08 15.54
CA ALA A 84 22.75 -54.41 16.12
C ALA A 84 23.70 -54.60 17.33
#